data_AF-A0A1F3VLN4-F1
#
_entry.id   AF-A0A1F3VLN4-F1
#
_cell.length_a   1.000
_cell.length_b   1.000
_cell.length_c   1.000
_cell.angle_alpha   90.00
_cell.angle_beta   90.00
_cell.angle_gamma   90.00
#
_symmetry.space_group_name_H-M   'P 1'
#
loop_
_entity.id
_entity.type
_entity.pdbx_description
1 polymer ?
#
loop_
_entity_poly.entity_id
_entity_poly.type
_entity_poly.pdbx_seq_one_letter_code
_entity_poly.pdbx_strand_id
1 'polypeptide(L)'
;MLKTFKLDQLTYLSVLILAIFLFVSFSVSALHHILIIVPGVFYLYKNWKDNNLKLSSSSWALLGVVVMAILSVVFNNVPDPMRIILKLRYFLIGILLIFALEAWLKENATVKKIKWLIYLFLICATVASLSGLVAKYFGYNYLKMKPACHAERTCGMYGMYMTYAYGMQFFLIINLALILFYKKLMVKLNLPLLIMVFLINGVSFYLSYARGAYVGFLVALSFFFLRKNLKKFFIVGIGLILFAVIVFFTVPQIKETFTDHNRLISNDQRTSQYKVAWRVGLENPFLGLGYRNFEPQSRELKTKWGIAYPEFQGHAHNNFLEHLASTGFIGFIFLILFHIFWFIESYKRKDSLGDCAMAFIVALTASGMVQYTLGDGENLLLIMVFYAITQMRWRINMKFDK
;
A
#
# COMPACT_ATOMS: atom_id res chain seq x y z
N MET A 1 -5.89 -7.88 -35.45
CA MET A 1 -5.60 -6.46 -35.16
C MET A 1 -6.75 -5.74 -34.43
N LEU A 2 -8.01 -5.85 -34.86
CA LEU A 2 -9.16 -5.17 -34.20
C LEU A 2 -9.51 -5.64 -32.76
N LYS A 3 -9.09 -6.85 -32.34
CA LYS A 3 -9.33 -7.37 -30.97
C LYS A 3 -8.33 -6.89 -29.92
N THR A 4 -7.05 -6.66 -30.28
CA THR A 4 -6.02 -6.22 -29.31
C THR A 4 -6.16 -4.74 -28.96
N PHE A 5 -6.49 -3.90 -29.94
CA PHE A 5 -6.70 -2.47 -29.73
C PHE A 5 -7.77 -2.15 -28.67
N LYS A 6 -8.89 -2.89 -28.65
CA LYS A 6 -9.95 -2.71 -27.65
C LYS A 6 -9.49 -3.10 -26.24
N LEU A 7 -8.63 -4.12 -26.10
CA LEU A 7 -8.11 -4.55 -24.80
C LEU A 7 -7.14 -3.53 -24.21
N ASP A 8 -6.31 -2.90 -25.05
CA ASP A 8 -5.40 -1.83 -24.61
C ASP A 8 -6.15 -0.59 -24.14
N GLN A 9 -7.26 -0.25 -24.79
CA GLN A 9 -8.14 0.82 -24.34
C GLN A 9 -8.78 0.51 -23.00
N LEU A 10 -9.18 -0.75 -22.76
CA LEU A 10 -9.70 -1.19 -21.46
C LEU A 10 -8.62 -1.10 -20.37
N THR A 11 -7.39 -1.52 -20.66
CA THR A 11 -6.25 -1.33 -19.73
C THR A 11 -6.05 0.14 -19.39
N TYR A 12 -6.03 1.02 -20.42
CA TYR A 12 -5.88 2.46 -20.20
C TYR A 12 -7.01 3.04 -19.35
N LEU A 13 -8.27 2.74 -19.68
CA LEU A 13 -9.43 3.18 -18.93
C LEU A 13 -9.38 2.69 -17.48
N SER A 14 -8.95 1.45 -17.29
CA SER A 14 -8.79 0.84 -15.97
C SER A 14 -7.79 1.59 -15.10
N VAL A 15 -6.62 1.97 -15.64
CA VAL A 15 -5.61 2.76 -14.93
C VAL A 15 -6.05 4.23 -14.76
N LEU A 16 -6.81 4.77 -15.72
CA LEU A 16 -7.39 6.10 -15.64
C LEU A 16 -8.38 6.22 -14.46
N ILE A 17 -9.26 5.23 -14.29
CA ILE A 17 -10.17 5.14 -13.16
C ILE A 17 -9.40 5.10 -11.84
N LEU A 18 -8.32 4.32 -11.75
CA LEU A 18 -7.47 4.31 -10.56
C LEU A 18 -6.86 5.68 -10.28
N ALA A 19 -6.27 6.31 -11.29
CA ALA A 19 -5.62 7.61 -11.13
C ALA A 19 -6.61 8.67 -10.59
N ILE A 20 -7.88 8.62 -11.01
CA ILE A 20 -8.90 9.57 -10.58
C ILE A 20 -9.47 9.21 -9.20
N PHE A 21 -9.81 7.93 -8.97
CA PHE A 21 -10.68 7.55 -7.87
C PHE A 21 -9.98 6.91 -6.67
N LEU A 22 -8.72 6.49 -6.77
CA LEU A 22 -8.02 5.81 -5.68
C LEU A 22 -8.03 6.60 -4.35
N PHE A 23 -7.90 7.92 -4.41
CA PHE A 23 -7.95 8.80 -3.22
C PHE A 23 -9.29 9.51 -3.03
N VAL A 24 -10.25 9.35 -3.95
CA VAL A 24 -11.52 10.10 -3.95
C VAL A 24 -12.70 9.20 -3.60
N SER A 25 -12.77 7.99 -4.16
CA SER A 25 -13.86 7.03 -3.93
C SER A 25 -13.40 5.59 -4.15
N PHE A 26 -13.32 4.83 -3.05
CA PHE A 26 -12.98 3.41 -3.07
C PHE A 26 -14.00 2.57 -3.86
N SER A 27 -15.30 2.87 -3.72
CA SER A 27 -16.34 2.13 -4.43
C SER A 27 -16.21 2.27 -5.95
N VAL A 28 -15.86 3.46 -6.43
CA VAL A 28 -15.68 3.70 -7.87
C VAL A 28 -14.34 3.14 -8.35
N SER A 29 -13.28 3.19 -7.51
CA SER A 29 -11.99 2.59 -7.86
C SER A 29 -12.09 1.07 -8.06
N ALA A 30 -13.08 0.40 -7.46
CA ALA A 30 -13.35 -1.02 -7.70
C ALA A 30 -13.74 -1.35 -9.16
N LEU A 31 -14.18 -0.37 -9.98
CA LEU A 31 -14.41 -0.56 -11.41
C LEU A 31 -13.12 -0.97 -12.16
N HIS A 32 -11.95 -0.56 -11.65
CA HIS A 32 -10.65 -1.02 -12.13
C HIS A 32 -10.57 -2.54 -12.23
N HIS A 33 -11.05 -3.24 -11.19
CA HIS A 33 -11.01 -4.69 -11.11
C HIS A 33 -11.77 -5.33 -12.27
N ILE A 34 -12.96 -4.80 -12.60
CA ILE A 34 -13.79 -5.33 -13.68
C ILE A 34 -13.10 -5.11 -15.03
N LEU A 35 -12.58 -3.91 -15.26
CA LEU A 35 -11.98 -3.54 -16.53
C LEU A 35 -10.65 -4.26 -16.80
N ILE A 36 -9.89 -4.61 -15.77
CA ILE A 36 -8.56 -5.20 -15.93
C ILE A 36 -8.56 -6.72 -16.04
N ILE A 37 -9.61 -7.41 -15.55
CA ILE A 37 -9.67 -8.88 -15.60
C ILE A 37 -9.56 -9.38 -17.03
N VAL A 38 -10.34 -8.82 -17.97
CA VAL A 38 -10.35 -9.32 -19.36
C VAL A 38 -9.01 -9.09 -20.08
N PRO A 39 -8.43 -7.87 -20.10
CA PRO A 39 -7.09 -7.67 -20.66
C PRO A 39 -6.01 -8.48 -19.95
N GLY A 40 -6.04 -8.53 -18.61
CA GLY A 40 -5.04 -9.23 -17.80
C GLY A 40 -5.01 -10.73 -18.08
N VAL A 41 -6.18 -11.39 -18.10
CA VAL A 41 -6.29 -12.81 -18.43
C VAL A 41 -5.90 -13.07 -19.88
N PHE A 42 -6.32 -12.22 -20.82
CA PHE A 42 -5.95 -12.37 -22.23
C PHE A 42 -4.43 -12.29 -22.44
N TYR A 43 -3.76 -11.29 -21.86
CA TYR A 43 -2.31 -11.12 -22.02
C TYR A 43 -1.50 -12.13 -21.22
N LEU A 44 -2.01 -12.61 -20.08
CA LEU A 44 -1.46 -13.77 -19.39
C LEU A 44 -1.48 -15.01 -20.29
N TYR A 45 -2.65 -15.32 -20.88
CA TYR A 45 -2.83 -16.46 -21.77
C TYR A 45 -1.98 -16.34 -23.03
N LYS A 46 -1.93 -15.15 -23.65
CA LYS A 46 -1.06 -14.87 -24.81
C LYS A 46 0.41 -15.17 -24.49
N ASN A 47 0.92 -14.65 -23.38
CA ASN A 47 2.30 -14.91 -22.96
C ASN A 47 2.57 -16.38 -22.63
N TRP A 48 1.58 -17.10 -22.09
CA TRP A 48 1.69 -18.55 -21.89
C TRP A 48 1.78 -19.30 -23.22
N LYS A 49 0.88 -19.01 -24.17
CA LYS A 49 0.87 -19.62 -25.50
C LYS A 49 2.15 -19.33 -26.29
N ASP A 50 2.71 -18.14 -26.13
CA ASP A 50 3.94 -17.70 -26.80
C ASP A 50 5.22 -18.18 -26.07
N ASN A 51 5.13 -19.06 -25.07
CA ASN A 51 6.25 -19.53 -24.24
C ASN A 51 7.09 -18.40 -23.59
N ASN A 52 6.46 -17.25 -23.32
CA ASN A 52 7.10 -16.06 -22.76
C ASN A 52 6.61 -15.72 -21.33
N LEU A 53 5.75 -16.57 -20.77
CA LEU A 53 5.31 -16.47 -19.38
C LEU A 53 6.49 -16.67 -18.43
N LYS A 54 6.80 -15.62 -17.67
CA LYS A 54 7.81 -15.62 -16.60
C LYS A 54 7.28 -14.74 -15.48
N LEU A 55 6.84 -15.36 -14.40
CA LEU A 55 6.49 -14.66 -13.18
C LEU A 55 7.77 -14.38 -12.39
N SER A 56 7.83 -13.24 -11.73
CA SER A 56 8.91 -12.92 -10.81
C SER A 56 8.82 -13.78 -9.55
N SER A 57 9.92 -13.87 -8.79
CA SER A 57 9.93 -14.62 -7.53
C SER A 57 8.91 -14.04 -6.54
N SER A 58 8.76 -12.72 -6.52
CA SER A 58 7.71 -12.06 -5.72
C SER A 58 6.30 -12.42 -6.19
N SER A 59 6.06 -12.59 -7.51
CA SER A 59 4.74 -12.99 -8.01
C SER A 59 4.39 -14.42 -7.58
N TRP A 60 5.35 -15.33 -7.62
CA TRP A 60 5.17 -16.69 -7.10
C TRP A 60 4.91 -16.71 -5.59
N ALA A 61 5.64 -15.91 -4.82
CA ALA A 61 5.39 -15.78 -3.39
C ALA A 61 3.99 -15.20 -3.10
N LEU A 62 3.56 -14.21 -3.88
CA LEU A 62 2.22 -13.62 -3.77
C LEU A 62 1.11 -14.64 -4.10
N LEU A 63 1.31 -15.47 -5.12
CA LEU A 63 0.42 -16.60 -5.39
C LEU A 63 0.39 -17.60 -4.23
N GLY A 64 1.54 -17.87 -3.60
CA GLY A 64 1.63 -18.66 -2.38
C GLY A 64 0.79 -18.08 -1.24
N VAL A 65 0.81 -16.76 -1.04
CA VAL A 65 -0.07 -16.07 -0.07
C VAL A 65 -1.55 -16.32 -0.40
N VAL A 66 -1.94 -16.15 -1.66
CA VAL A 66 -3.33 -16.38 -2.10
C VAL A 66 -3.75 -17.83 -1.87
N VAL A 67 -2.93 -18.80 -2.29
CA VAL A 67 -3.22 -20.23 -2.15
C VAL A 67 -3.37 -20.58 -0.67
N MET A 68 -2.42 -20.18 0.18
CA MET A 68 -2.50 -20.48 1.61
C MET A 68 -3.67 -19.80 2.30
N ALA A 69 -4.06 -18.59 1.87
CA ALA A 69 -5.25 -17.92 2.37
C ALA A 69 -6.56 -18.62 1.93
N ILE A 70 -6.62 -19.17 0.72
CA ILE A 70 -7.77 -19.99 0.29
C ILE A 70 -7.83 -21.27 1.11
N LEU A 71 -6.71 -22.00 1.22
CA LEU A 71 -6.64 -23.24 2.00
C LEU A 71 -7.02 -22.96 3.46
N SER A 72 -6.53 -21.88 4.06
CA SER A 72 -6.89 -21.57 5.44
C SER A 72 -8.38 -21.29 5.62
N VAL A 73 -9.06 -20.69 4.63
CA VAL A 73 -10.51 -20.48 4.68
C VAL A 73 -11.29 -21.77 4.46
N VAL A 74 -10.85 -22.62 3.53
CA VAL A 74 -11.55 -23.87 3.18
C VAL A 74 -11.50 -24.89 4.32
N PHE A 75 -10.35 -24.97 5.02
CA PHE A 75 -10.14 -25.96 6.07
C PHE A 75 -10.45 -25.47 7.49
N ASN A 76 -10.82 -24.19 7.67
CA ASN A 76 -11.31 -23.67 8.94
C ASN A 76 -12.81 -23.35 8.85
N ASN A 77 -13.49 -23.35 10.00
CA ASN A 77 -14.88 -22.93 10.08
C ASN A 77 -14.98 -21.39 10.05
N VAL A 78 -14.90 -20.83 8.84
CA VAL A 78 -14.94 -19.39 8.61
C VAL A 78 -16.35 -18.96 8.19
N PRO A 79 -16.96 -17.94 8.80
CA PRO A 79 -18.21 -17.36 8.34
C PRO A 79 -18.08 -16.77 6.93
N ASP A 80 -19.06 -17.03 6.06
CA ASP A 80 -19.10 -16.54 4.66
C ASP A 80 -17.79 -16.77 3.86
N PRO A 81 -17.33 -18.03 3.71
CA PRO A 81 -16.00 -18.32 3.14
C PRO A 81 -15.83 -17.76 1.72
N MET A 82 -16.89 -17.80 0.90
CA MET A 82 -16.85 -17.26 -0.47
C MET A 82 -16.61 -15.74 -0.49
N ARG A 83 -17.22 -14.99 0.42
CA ARG A 83 -17.04 -13.53 0.50
C ARG A 83 -15.60 -13.18 0.86
N ILE A 84 -14.97 -13.98 1.72
CA ILE A 84 -13.58 -13.81 2.14
C ILE A 84 -12.62 -14.21 1.01
N ILE A 85 -12.85 -15.35 0.34
CA ILE A 85 -12.05 -15.77 -0.81
C ILE A 85 -12.10 -14.72 -1.93
N LEU A 86 -13.27 -14.13 -2.19
CA LEU A 86 -13.42 -13.05 -3.18
C LEU A 86 -12.58 -11.80 -2.83
N LYS A 87 -12.22 -11.58 -1.56
CA LYS A 87 -11.31 -10.49 -1.15
C LYS A 87 -9.84 -10.80 -1.50
N LEU A 88 -9.47 -12.02 -1.88
CA LEU A 88 -8.13 -12.33 -2.37
C LEU A 88 -7.90 -11.88 -3.81
N ARG A 89 -8.98 -11.51 -4.54
CA ARG A 89 -8.89 -10.99 -5.91
C ARG A 89 -7.97 -9.78 -6.05
N TYR A 90 -7.81 -8.98 -4.99
CA TYR A 90 -6.95 -7.80 -5.02
C TYR A 90 -5.49 -8.18 -5.32
N PHE A 91 -4.98 -9.25 -4.71
CA PHE A 91 -3.64 -9.76 -4.98
C PHE A 91 -3.51 -10.32 -6.40
N LEU A 92 -4.51 -11.11 -6.83
CA LEU A 92 -4.53 -11.69 -8.18
C LEU A 92 -4.60 -10.61 -9.27
N ILE A 93 -5.38 -9.55 -9.04
CA ILE A 93 -5.49 -8.43 -9.95
C ILE A 93 -4.15 -7.68 -10.05
N GLY A 94 -3.41 -7.55 -8.95
CA GLY A 94 -2.04 -7.03 -8.98
C GLY A 94 -1.13 -7.79 -9.95
N ILE A 95 -1.23 -9.13 -9.99
CA ILE A 95 -0.46 -9.97 -10.91
C ILE A 95 -0.97 -9.81 -12.35
N LEU A 96 -2.29 -9.87 -12.57
CA LEU A 96 -2.90 -9.71 -13.89
C LEU A 96 -2.57 -8.34 -14.52
N LEU A 97 -2.51 -7.31 -13.69
CA LEU A 97 -2.18 -5.95 -14.09
C LEU A 97 -0.76 -5.83 -14.67
N ILE A 98 0.20 -6.66 -14.25
CA ILE A 98 1.56 -6.69 -14.83
C ILE A 98 1.48 -6.93 -16.34
N PHE A 99 0.75 -7.97 -16.74
CA PHE A 99 0.65 -8.37 -18.15
C PHE A 99 -0.12 -7.37 -18.99
N ALA A 100 -1.23 -6.85 -18.45
CA ALA A 100 -2.03 -5.84 -19.12
C ALA A 100 -1.25 -4.53 -19.33
N LEU A 101 -0.55 -4.05 -18.30
CA LEU A 101 0.26 -2.84 -18.40
C LEU A 101 1.44 -3.00 -19.35
N GLU A 102 2.13 -4.14 -19.32
CA GLU A 102 3.24 -4.40 -20.25
C GLU A 102 2.78 -4.37 -21.71
N ALA A 103 1.63 -4.97 -22.03
CA ALA A 103 1.07 -4.95 -23.36
C ALA A 103 0.67 -3.53 -23.77
N TRP A 104 -0.06 -2.82 -22.91
CA TRP A 104 -0.47 -1.44 -23.16
C TRP A 104 0.74 -0.50 -23.38
N LEU A 105 1.79 -0.64 -22.57
CA LEU A 105 3.02 0.15 -22.72
C LEU A 105 3.75 -0.08 -24.03
N LYS A 106 3.72 -1.31 -24.55
CA LYS A 106 4.35 -1.67 -25.83
C LYS A 106 3.54 -1.23 -27.03
N GLU A 107 2.21 -1.38 -26.98
CA GLU A 107 1.35 -1.24 -28.17
C GLU A 107 0.68 0.14 -28.30
N ASN A 108 0.33 0.83 -27.20
CA ASN A 108 -0.60 1.98 -27.26
C ASN A 108 -0.31 3.13 -26.27
N ALA A 109 0.70 3.01 -25.42
CA ALA A 109 1.06 4.07 -24.48
C ALA A 109 1.80 5.21 -25.17
N THR A 110 1.41 6.45 -24.85
CA THR A 110 2.09 7.65 -25.30
C THR A 110 2.56 8.48 -24.11
N VAL A 111 3.61 9.29 -24.29
CA VAL A 111 4.09 10.27 -23.29
C VAL A 111 2.93 11.08 -22.73
N LYS A 112 2.02 11.53 -23.61
CA LYS A 112 0.84 12.32 -23.24
C LYS A 112 -0.09 11.55 -22.30
N LYS A 113 -0.44 10.30 -22.63
CA LYS A 113 -1.30 9.46 -21.78
C LYS A 113 -0.69 9.23 -20.41
N ILE A 114 0.59 8.87 -20.35
CA ILE A 114 1.32 8.63 -19.09
C ILE A 114 1.39 9.91 -18.24
N LYS A 115 1.71 11.04 -18.87
CA LYS A 115 1.74 12.35 -18.20
C LYS A 115 0.38 12.70 -17.59
N TRP A 116 -0.72 12.46 -18.31
CA TRP A 116 -2.07 12.69 -17.80
C TRP A 116 -2.43 11.77 -16.64
N LEU A 117 -2.09 10.48 -16.71
CA LEU A 117 -2.31 9.55 -15.59
C LEU A 117 -1.59 10.03 -14.32
N ILE A 118 -0.33 10.48 -14.45
CA ILE A 118 0.43 11.02 -13.32
C ILE A 118 -0.24 12.29 -12.79
N TYR A 119 -0.62 13.24 -13.63
CA TYR A 119 -1.27 14.47 -13.15
C TYR A 119 -2.62 14.23 -12.50
N LEU A 120 -3.46 13.36 -13.06
CA LEU A 120 -4.75 13.01 -12.45
C LEU A 120 -4.53 12.37 -11.08
N PHE A 121 -3.60 11.42 -10.95
CA PHE A 121 -3.23 10.83 -9.67
C PHE A 121 -2.79 11.89 -8.64
N LEU A 122 -1.93 12.83 -9.03
CA LEU A 122 -1.45 13.89 -8.14
C LEU A 122 -2.54 14.89 -7.76
N ILE A 123 -3.37 15.32 -8.72
CA ILE A 123 -4.44 16.30 -8.51
C ILE A 123 -5.53 15.69 -7.63
N CYS A 124 -6.00 14.48 -7.95
CA CYS A 124 -7.08 13.83 -7.20
C CYS A 124 -6.68 13.53 -5.75
N ALA A 125 -5.44 13.08 -5.50
CA ALA A 125 -4.93 12.94 -4.14
C ALA A 125 -4.86 14.29 -3.40
N THR A 126 -4.44 15.37 -4.08
CA THR A 126 -4.39 16.72 -3.49
C THR A 126 -5.78 17.26 -3.17
N VAL A 127 -6.76 17.08 -4.07
CA VAL A 127 -8.16 17.45 -3.84
C VAL A 127 -8.72 16.69 -2.64
N ALA A 128 -8.42 15.40 -2.53
CA ALA A 128 -8.83 14.61 -1.38
C ALA A 128 -8.20 15.14 -0.07
N SER A 129 -6.90 15.44 -0.08
CA SER A 129 -6.18 16.02 1.05
C SER A 129 -6.74 17.37 1.49
N LEU A 130 -7.03 18.27 0.54
CA LEU A 130 -7.66 19.57 0.80
C LEU A 130 -9.06 19.41 1.40
N SER A 131 -9.85 18.50 0.84
CA SER A 131 -11.17 18.17 1.37
C SER A 131 -11.12 17.68 2.83
N GLY A 132 -10.13 16.85 3.17
CA GLY A 132 -9.90 16.42 4.55
C GLY A 132 -9.46 17.55 5.48
N LEU A 133 -8.62 18.47 4.99
CA LEU A 133 -8.23 19.66 5.76
C LEU A 133 -9.44 20.55 6.05
N VAL A 134 -10.24 20.87 5.03
CA VAL A 134 -11.49 21.62 5.18
C VAL A 134 -12.41 20.93 6.19
N ALA A 135 -12.57 19.60 6.09
CA ALA A 135 -13.39 18.85 7.04
C ALA A 135 -12.89 18.96 8.49
N LYS A 136 -11.58 18.89 8.72
CA LYS A 136 -10.99 19.06 10.06
C LYS A 136 -11.30 20.44 10.66
N TYR A 137 -11.23 21.51 9.87
CA TYR A 137 -11.42 22.87 10.39
C TYR A 137 -12.90 23.26 10.55
N PHE A 138 -13.76 22.84 9.63
CA PHE A 138 -15.18 23.22 9.62
C PHE A 138 -16.10 22.13 10.22
N GLY A 139 -15.57 20.98 10.60
CA GLY A 139 -16.35 19.85 11.11
C GLY A 139 -17.16 19.10 10.05
N TYR A 140 -17.08 19.48 8.76
CA TYR A 140 -17.87 18.89 7.69
C TYR A 140 -17.07 18.72 6.39
N ASN A 141 -17.15 17.52 5.79
CA ASN A 141 -16.57 17.24 4.49
C ASN A 141 -17.60 17.44 3.37
N TYR A 142 -17.49 18.55 2.65
CA TYR A 142 -18.42 18.94 1.57
C TYR A 142 -18.39 18.01 0.35
N LEU A 143 -17.25 17.40 0.02
CA LEU A 143 -17.17 16.47 -1.12
C LEU A 143 -17.78 15.11 -0.79
N LYS A 144 -17.69 14.67 0.48
CA LYS A 144 -18.33 13.44 0.96
C LYS A 144 -19.79 13.65 1.38
N MET A 145 -20.20 14.91 1.58
CA MET A 145 -21.48 15.30 2.20
C MET A 145 -21.70 14.59 3.55
N LYS A 146 -20.67 14.58 4.39
CA LYS A 146 -20.68 13.92 5.71
C LYS A 146 -19.92 14.76 6.74
N PRO A 147 -20.20 14.61 8.04
CA PRO A 147 -19.37 15.17 9.10
C PRO A 147 -17.90 14.74 8.94
N ALA A 148 -17.00 15.53 9.53
CA ALA A 148 -15.60 15.18 9.62
C ALA A 148 -15.45 13.77 10.24
N CYS A 149 -14.53 12.97 9.70
CA CYS A 149 -14.25 11.63 10.20
C CYS A 149 -13.77 11.63 11.68
N HIS A 150 -13.21 12.75 12.12
CA HIS A 150 -12.63 12.95 13.43
C HIS A 150 -12.50 14.46 13.68
N ALA A 151 -12.65 14.91 14.93
CA ALA A 151 -12.57 16.33 15.28
C ALA A 151 -11.16 16.92 15.00
N GLU A 152 -10.12 16.21 15.42
CA GLU A 152 -8.74 16.72 15.36
C GLU A 152 -7.90 16.19 14.19
N ARG A 153 -8.40 15.23 13.41
CA ARG A 153 -7.59 14.49 12.42
C ARG A 153 -8.18 14.61 11.03
N THR A 154 -7.32 14.81 10.05
CA THR A 154 -7.71 14.72 8.64
C THR A 154 -7.72 13.27 8.16
N CYS A 155 -8.72 12.94 7.34
CA CYS A 155 -8.86 11.65 6.68
C CYS A 155 -8.94 11.76 5.15
N GLY A 156 -8.68 12.95 4.59
CA GLY A 156 -8.96 13.22 3.19
C GLY A 156 -10.41 12.89 2.82
N MET A 157 -10.58 12.11 1.74
CA MET A 157 -11.88 11.55 1.34
C MET A 157 -12.19 10.18 1.96
N TYR A 158 -11.27 9.60 2.73
CA TYR A 158 -11.45 8.27 3.32
C TYR A 158 -12.33 8.34 4.57
N GLY A 159 -12.85 7.19 5.01
CA GLY A 159 -13.67 7.08 6.23
C GLY A 159 -12.85 7.14 7.52
N MET A 160 -11.57 6.78 7.46
CA MET A 160 -10.73 6.52 8.64
C MET A 160 -9.36 7.19 8.47
N TYR A 161 -8.89 7.88 9.52
CA TYR A 161 -7.63 8.63 9.49
C TYR A 161 -6.41 7.71 9.32
N MET A 162 -6.47 6.48 9.87
CA MET A 162 -5.41 5.48 9.69
C MET A 162 -5.34 5.02 8.25
N THR A 163 -6.45 4.56 7.66
CA THR A 163 -6.50 4.18 6.24
C THR A 163 -5.93 5.27 5.34
N TYR A 164 -6.34 6.52 5.59
CA TYR A 164 -5.86 7.69 4.85
C TYR A 164 -4.36 7.91 5.00
N ALA A 165 -3.86 8.00 6.23
CA ALA A 165 -2.47 8.36 6.47
C ALA A 165 -1.49 7.34 5.89
N TYR A 166 -1.80 6.05 6.01
CA TYR A 166 -0.93 5.00 5.48
C TYR A 166 -0.95 4.99 3.95
N GLY A 167 -2.09 5.27 3.31
CA GLY A 167 -2.18 5.48 1.86
C GLY A 167 -1.43 6.73 1.40
N MET A 168 -1.55 7.82 2.15
CA MET A 168 -0.83 9.07 1.86
C MET A 168 0.68 8.95 2.04
N GLN A 169 1.16 8.11 2.97
CA GLN A 169 2.59 7.81 3.07
C GLN A 169 3.13 7.25 1.74
N PHE A 170 2.38 6.34 1.12
CA PHE A 170 2.77 5.68 -0.13
C PHE A 170 2.73 6.67 -1.29
N PHE A 171 1.69 7.49 -1.32
CA PHE A 171 1.59 8.61 -2.26
C PHE A 171 2.78 9.57 -2.14
N LEU A 172 3.14 9.99 -0.93
CA LEU A 172 4.24 10.93 -0.69
C LEU A 172 5.60 10.35 -1.10
N ILE A 173 5.82 9.04 -0.91
CA ILE A 173 7.02 8.37 -1.41
C ILE A 173 7.08 8.41 -2.93
N ILE A 174 5.99 8.09 -3.61
CA ILE A 174 5.91 8.16 -5.08
C ILE A 174 6.12 9.60 -5.56
N ASN A 175 5.46 10.58 -4.95
CA ASN A 175 5.57 11.98 -5.31
C ASN A 175 6.98 12.54 -5.05
N LEU A 176 7.62 12.18 -3.93
CA LEU A 176 9.01 12.53 -3.67
C LEU A 176 9.97 11.91 -4.68
N ALA A 177 9.73 10.67 -5.12
CA ALA A 177 10.51 10.04 -6.17
C ALA A 177 10.41 10.82 -7.50
N LEU A 178 9.22 11.31 -7.86
CA LEU A 178 9.01 12.17 -9.03
C LEU A 178 9.81 13.49 -8.91
N ILE A 179 9.91 14.07 -7.71
CA ILE A 179 10.72 15.27 -7.45
C ILE A 179 12.21 14.95 -7.55
N LEU A 180 12.71 13.96 -6.81
CA LEU A 180 14.14 13.61 -6.74
C LEU A 180 14.70 13.18 -8.09
N PHE A 181 13.88 12.50 -8.90
CA PHE A 181 14.28 11.97 -10.19
C PHE A 181 13.66 12.70 -11.38
N TYR A 182 13.17 13.94 -11.19
CA TYR A 182 12.42 14.68 -12.22
C TYR A 182 13.15 14.79 -13.57
N LYS A 183 14.48 14.98 -13.55
CA LYS A 183 15.32 15.07 -14.76
C LYS A 183 15.47 13.74 -15.49
N LYS A 184 15.19 12.61 -14.82
CA LYS A 184 15.31 11.24 -15.35
C LYS A 184 13.96 10.65 -15.76
N LEU A 185 12.87 11.41 -15.62
CA LEU A 185 11.55 10.93 -16.00
C LEU A 185 11.41 10.90 -17.52
N MET A 186 10.71 9.87 -18.00
CA MET A 186 10.32 9.75 -19.41
C MET A 186 9.40 10.89 -19.87
N VAL A 187 8.68 11.51 -18.93
CA VAL A 187 7.71 12.59 -19.18
C VAL A 187 8.20 13.88 -18.54
N LYS A 188 8.05 15.01 -19.23
CA LYS A 188 8.32 16.34 -18.67
C LYS A 188 7.17 16.76 -17.75
N LEU A 189 7.42 16.73 -16.44
CA LEU A 189 6.51 17.21 -15.40
C LEU A 189 6.91 18.61 -14.92
N ASN A 190 5.94 19.36 -14.41
CA ASN A 190 6.16 20.68 -13.81
C ASN A 190 6.69 20.50 -12.36
N LEU A 191 7.97 20.80 -12.13
CA LEU A 191 8.61 20.61 -10.82
C LEU A 191 7.97 21.48 -9.70
N PRO A 192 7.70 22.78 -9.89
CA PRO A 192 6.91 23.57 -8.93
C PRO A 192 5.58 22.92 -8.53
N LEU A 193 4.82 22.37 -9.48
CA LEU A 193 3.59 21.64 -9.20
C LEU A 193 3.84 20.39 -8.35
N LEU A 194 4.89 19.61 -8.65
CA LEU A 194 5.24 18.44 -7.85
C LEU A 194 5.55 18.82 -6.39
N ILE A 195 6.29 19.90 -6.18
CA ILE A 195 6.63 20.42 -4.84
C ILE A 195 5.37 20.91 -4.13
N MET A 196 4.50 21.67 -4.80
CA MET A 196 3.24 22.14 -4.23
C MET A 196 2.36 20.97 -3.79
N VAL A 197 2.21 19.95 -4.65
CA VAL A 197 1.50 18.71 -4.33
C VAL A 197 2.12 18.03 -3.11
N PHE A 198 3.44 17.91 -3.05
CA PHE A 198 4.12 17.32 -1.90
C PHE A 198 3.82 18.05 -0.60
N LEU A 199 3.88 19.40 -0.62
CA LEU A 199 3.65 20.22 0.57
C LEU A 199 2.19 20.13 1.07
N ILE A 200 1.20 20.29 0.18
CA ILE A 200 -0.22 20.23 0.57
C ILE A 200 -0.57 18.87 1.16
N ASN A 201 -0.17 17.80 0.46
CA ASN A 201 -0.42 16.43 0.91
C ASN A 201 0.40 16.09 2.15
N GLY A 202 1.61 16.64 2.30
CA GLY A 202 2.46 16.51 3.48
C GLY A 202 1.85 17.15 4.71
N VAL A 203 1.26 18.34 4.60
CA VAL A 203 0.52 19.00 5.70
C VAL A 203 -0.69 18.17 6.10
N SER A 204 -1.49 17.70 5.14
CA SER A 204 -2.63 16.83 5.45
C SER A 204 -2.18 15.51 6.08
N PHE A 205 -1.14 14.87 5.55
CA PHE A 205 -0.55 13.68 6.16
C PHE A 205 -0.09 13.94 7.60
N TYR A 206 0.59 15.05 7.87
CA TYR A 206 1.05 15.44 9.20
C TYR A 206 -0.10 15.72 10.19
N LEU A 207 -1.23 16.25 9.72
CA LEU A 207 -2.41 16.50 10.54
C LEU A 207 -3.32 15.27 10.70
N SER A 208 -2.93 14.10 10.16
CA SER A 208 -3.64 12.83 10.39
C SER A 208 -3.33 12.22 11.75
N TYR A 209 -2.20 12.62 12.36
CA TYR A 209 -1.64 12.13 13.62
C TYR A 209 -1.45 10.61 13.69
N ALA A 210 -1.24 9.95 12.54
CA ALA A 210 -0.99 8.52 12.44
C ALA A 210 0.52 8.20 12.57
N ARG A 211 1.02 8.16 13.81
CA ARG A 211 2.44 7.96 14.15
C ARG A 211 3.14 6.84 13.38
N GLY A 212 2.48 5.69 13.20
CA GLY A 212 3.05 4.54 12.49
C GLY A 212 3.33 4.81 11.01
N ALA A 213 2.52 5.64 10.36
CA ALA A 213 2.76 6.07 8.98
C ALA A 213 3.94 7.05 8.91
N TYR A 214 4.16 7.89 9.93
CA TYR A 214 5.32 8.80 9.99
C TYR A 214 6.61 8.01 10.08
N VAL A 215 6.65 6.99 10.94
CA VAL A 215 7.81 6.09 11.06
C VAL A 215 8.08 5.40 9.71
N GLY A 216 7.05 4.82 9.09
CA GLY A 216 7.18 4.20 7.78
C GLY A 216 7.74 5.13 6.71
N PHE A 217 7.19 6.35 6.61
CA PHE A 217 7.65 7.38 5.70
C PHE A 217 9.12 7.78 5.95
N LEU A 218 9.48 8.09 7.20
CA LEU A 218 10.82 8.55 7.56
C LEU A 218 11.88 7.48 7.28
N VAL A 219 11.66 6.22 7.71
CA VAL A 219 12.62 5.15 7.46
C VAL A 219 12.85 4.95 5.95
N ALA A 220 11.79 5.03 5.15
CA ALA A 220 11.86 4.87 3.70
C ALA A 220 12.69 5.94 2.98
N LEU A 221 12.84 7.16 3.53
CA LEU A 221 13.58 8.25 2.87
C LEU A 221 15.05 7.92 2.61
N SER A 222 15.70 7.20 3.53
CA SER A 222 17.09 6.76 3.35
C SER A 222 17.25 5.81 2.16
N PHE A 223 16.25 4.95 1.91
CA PHE A 223 16.30 3.88 0.91
C PHE A 223 16.25 4.36 -0.54
N PHE A 224 15.91 5.63 -0.79
CA PHE A 224 16.13 6.25 -2.11
C PHE A 224 17.61 6.26 -2.53
N PHE A 225 18.52 6.20 -1.56
CA PHE A 225 19.96 6.34 -1.78
C PHE A 225 20.73 5.03 -1.62
N LEU A 226 20.10 3.97 -1.07
CA LEU A 226 20.77 2.71 -0.70
C LEU A 226 21.71 2.18 -1.79
N ARG A 227 21.21 2.11 -3.02
CA ARG A 227 21.98 1.58 -4.15
C ARG A 227 22.90 2.62 -4.80
N LYS A 228 22.43 3.87 -4.93
CA LYS A 228 23.13 4.91 -5.69
C LYS A 228 24.32 5.49 -4.92
N ASN A 229 24.18 5.62 -3.61
CA ASN A 229 25.19 6.23 -2.76
C ASN A 229 24.99 5.79 -1.30
N LEU A 230 25.72 4.76 -0.90
CA LEU A 230 25.65 4.17 0.45
C LEU A 230 26.02 5.18 1.55
N LYS A 231 26.95 6.11 1.27
CA LYS A 231 27.27 7.20 2.22
C LYS A 231 26.05 8.09 2.46
N LYS A 232 25.34 8.51 1.39
CA LYS A 232 24.10 9.28 1.51
C LYS A 232 22.99 8.52 2.21
N PHE A 233 22.88 7.20 2.00
CA PHE A 233 21.95 6.35 2.76
C PHE A 233 22.18 6.47 4.26
N PHE A 234 23.42 6.30 4.74
CA PHE A 234 23.73 6.43 6.16
C PHE A 234 23.60 7.86 6.67
N ILE A 235 24.04 8.87 5.92
CA ILE A 235 23.91 10.29 6.32
C ILE A 235 22.44 10.66 6.50
N VAL A 236 21.57 10.30 5.54
CA VAL A 236 20.12 10.57 5.64
C VAL A 236 19.52 9.74 6.78
N GLY A 237 19.86 8.45 6.90
CA GLY A 237 19.34 7.60 7.97
C GLY A 237 19.69 8.11 9.37
N ILE A 238 20.96 8.41 9.62
CA ILE A 238 21.44 8.97 10.89
C ILE A 238 20.83 10.35 11.11
N GLY A 239 20.78 11.20 10.09
CA GLY A 239 20.18 12.53 10.18
C GLY A 239 18.70 12.48 10.58
N LEU A 240 17.93 11.53 10.07
CA LEU A 240 16.52 11.34 10.44
C LEU A 240 16.35 10.79 11.86
N ILE A 241 17.23 9.89 12.31
CA ILE A 241 17.25 9.41 13.70
C ILE A 241 17.56 10.58 14.65
N LEU A 242 18.62 11.35 14.36
CA LEU A 242 18.99 12.52 15.14
C LEU A 242 17.87 13.57 15.16
N PHE A 243 17.25 13.83 14.01
CA PHE A 243 16.09 14.72 13.92
C PHE A 243 14.94 14.23 14.81
N ALA A 244 14.59 12.94 14.75
CA ALA A 244 13.54 12.38 15.58
C ALA A 244 13.87 12.47 17.08
N VAL A 245 15.12 12.20 17.47
CA VAL A 245 15.60 12.34 18.85
C VAL A 245 15.51 13.80 19.31
N ILE A 246 16.03 14.75 18.52
CA ILE A 246 15.97 16.17 18.85
C ILE A 246 14.52 16.61 19.03
N VAL A 247 13.66 16.31 18.06
CA VAL A 247 12.23 16.67 18.10
C VAL A 247 11.53 16.08 19.32
N PHE A 248 11.84 14.83 19.70
CA PHE A 248 11.30 14.20 20.89
C PHE A 248 11.69 14.93 22.19
N PHE A 249 12.93 15.42 22.28
CA PHE A 249 13.42 16.12 23.48
C PHE A 249 13.10 17.61 23.50
N THR A 250 12.89 18.27 22.35
CA THR A 250 12.68 19.72 22.26
C THR A 250 11.23 20.15 22.10
N VAL A 251 10.32 19.26 21.66
CA VAL A 251 8.91 19.58 21.42
C VAL A 251 8.04 18.94 22.52
N PRO A 252 7.60 19.70 23.54
CA PRO A 252 6.83 19.17 24.67
C PRO A 252 5.58 18.40 24.26
N GLN A 253 4.87 18.88 23.24
CA GLN A 253 3.64 18.25 22.74
C GLN A 253 3.90 16.83 22.19
N ILE A 254 5.09 16.60 21.61
CA ILE A 254 5.48 15.28 21.11
C ILE A 254 5.81 14.37 22.28
N LYS A 255 6.59 14.86 23.24
CA LYS A 255 6.91 14.13 24.48
C LYS A 255 5.64 13.73 25.23
N GLU A 256 4.70 14.66 25.40
CA GLU A 256 3.39 14.43 26.00
C GLU A 256 2.58 13.39 25.23
N THR A 257 2.66 13.36 23.91
CA THR A 257 2.00 12.32 23.08
C THR A 257 2.52 10.90 23.36
N PHE A 258 3.73 10.75 23.91
CA PHE A 258 4.29 9.45 24.33
C PHE A 258 4.00 9.12 25.80
N THR A 259 3.73 10.12 26.64
CA THR A 259 3.41 9.94 28.07
C THR A 259 1.92 10.02 28.38
N ASP A 260 1.09 10.47 27.43
CA ASP A 260 -0.36 10.57 27.56
C ASP A 260 -0.99 9.19 27.83
N HIS A 261 -1.76 9.12 28.91
CA HIS A 261 -2.40 7.90 29.39
C HIS A 261 -3.26 7.22 28.32
N ASN A 262 -4.04 8.01 27.56
CA ASN A 262 -4.89 7.46 26.50
C ASN A 262 -4.06 6.84 25.37
N ARG A 263 -2.85 7.36 25.12
CA ARG A 263 -1.93 6.81 24.12
C ARG A 263 -1.23 5.56 24.62
N LEU A 264 -0.95 5.48 25.92
CA LEU A 264 -0.44 4.26 26.56
C LEU A 264 -1.47 3.13 26.47
N ILE A 265 -2.73 3.38 26.82
CA ILE A 265 -3.83 2.41 26.65
C ILE A 265 -3.91 1.92 25.20
N SER A 266 -3.86 2.83 24.22
CA SER A 266 -3.89 2.44 22.79
C SER A 266 -2.70 1.56 22.39
N ASN A 267 -1.53 1.77 22.98
CA ASN A 267 -0.35 0.93 22.71
C ASN A 267 -0.48 -0.44 23.39
N ASP A 268 -1.03 -0.49 24.60
CA ASP A 268 -1.27 -1.73 25.33
C ASP A 268 -2.36 -2.58 24.65
N GLN A 269 -3.40 -1.94 24.11
CA GLN A 269 -4.40 -2.57 23.26
C GLN A 269 -3.77 -3.21 22.02
N ARG A 270 -2.85 -2.53 21.31
CA ARG A 270 -2.12 -3.14 20.18
C ARG A 270 -1.25 -4.32 20.64
N THR A 271 -0.54 -4.15 21.74
CA THR A 271 0.30 -5.22 22.31
C THR A 271 -0.53 -6.45 22.69
N SER A 272 -1.74 -6.25 23.22
CA SER A 272 -2.68 -7.34 23.48
C SER A 272 -3.05 -8.09 22.20
N GLN A 273 -3.30 -7.38 21.10
CA GLN A 273 -3.59 -7.99 19.81
C GLN A 273 -2.39 -8.78 19.26
N TYR A 274 -1.17 -8.26 19.44
CA TYR A 274 0.04 -8.96 19.00
C TYR A 274 0.22 -10.28 19.75
N LYS A 275 0.02 -10.27 21.07
CA LYS A 275 0.11 -11.47 21.91
C LYS A 275 -0.88 -12.55 21.47
N VAL A 276 -2.13 -12.15 21.19
CA VAL A 276 -3.18 -13.10 20.74
C VAL A 276 -2.84 -13.63 19.37
N ALA A 277 -2.49 -12.78 18.40
CA ALA A 277 -2.15 -13.21 17.04
C ALA A 277 -0.93 -14.15 17.02
N TRP A 278 0.09 -13.86 17.82
CA TRP A 278 1.25 -14.74 17.98
C TRP A 278 0.86 -16.10 18.56
N ARG A 279 0.08 -16.11 19.65
CA ARG A 279 -0.40 -17.35 20.29
C ARG A 279 -1.28 -18.17 19.36
N VAL A 280 -2.15 -17.53 18.57
CA VAL A 280 -2.92 -18.20 17.50
C VAL A 280 -1.98 -18.90 16.52
N GLY A 281 -0.92 -18.22 16.07
CA GLY A 281 0.06 -18.81 15.17
C GLY A 281 0.76 -20.04 15.77
N LEU A 282 1.05 -20.02 17.07
CA LEU A 282 1.63 -21.17 17.77
C LEU A 282 0.65 -22.34 17.93
N GLU A 283 -0.62 -22.06 18.26
CA GLU A 283 -1.65 -23.10 18.45
C GLU A 283 -2.17 -23.66 17.11
N ASN A 284 -2.11 -22.88 16.02
CA ASN A 284 -2.61 -23.26 14.68
C ASN A 284 -1.54 -23.04 13.59
N PRO A 285 -0.41 -23.78 13.62
CA PRO A 285 0.80 -23.42 12.88
C PRO A 285 0.70 -23.58 11.36
N PHE A 286 -0.18 -24.43 10.84
CA PHE A 286 -0.23 -24.72 9.40
C PHE A 286 -1.16 -23.78 8.63
N LEU A 287 -2.35 -23.51 9.18
CA LEU A 287 -3.42 -22.80 8.48
C LEU A 287 -3.98 -21.62 9.28
N GLY A 288 -3.55 -21.38 10.53
CA GLY A 288 -4.15 -20.35 11.37
C GLY A 288 -5.66 -20.55 11.55
N LEU A 289 -6.38 -19.47 11.79
CA LEU A 289 -7.84 -19.47 11.99
C LEU A 289 -8.65 -19.35 10.69
N GLY A 290 -7.99 -19.22 9.54
CA GLY A 290 -8.61 -18.82 8.29
C GLY A 290 -8.44 -17.33 8.00
N TYR A 291 -8.25 -17.00 6.72
CA TYR A 291 -7.96 -15.63 6.28
C TYR A 291 -9.07 -14.65 6.72
N ARG A 292 -8.68 -13.57 7.40
CA ARG A 292 -9.61 -12.55 7.99
C ARG A 292 -10.57 -13.10 9.04
N ASN A 293 -10.30 -14.26 9.61
CA ASN A 293 -11.10 -14.85 10.69
C ASN A 293 -10.52 -14.58 12.09
N PHE A 294 -9.36 -13.91 12.18
CA PHE A 294 -8.73 -13.53 13.46
C PHE A 294 -9.56 -12.48 14.22
N GLU A 295 -9.90 -11.37 13.58
CA GLU A 295 -10.63 -10.26 14.21
C GLU A 295 -11.98 -10.68 14.83
N PRO A 296 -12.83 -11.47 14.16
CA PRO A 296 -14.07 -11.97 14.76
C PRO A 296 -13.85 -12.76 16.06
N GLN A 297 -12.72 -13.46 16.16
CA GLN A 297 -12.39 -14.34 17.29
C GLN A 297 -11.52 -13.67 18.35
N SER A 298 -10.94 -12.48 18.08
CA SER A 298 -9.91 -11.90 18.94
C SER A 298 -10.40 -11.65 20.37
N ARG A 299 -11.68 -11.29 20.54
CA ARG A 299 -12.31 -11.06 21.86
C ARG A 299 -12.42 -12.34 22.68
N GLU A 300 -12.94 -13.40 22.09
CA GLU A 300 -13.13 -14.67 22.76
C GLU A 300 -11.77 -15.28 23.14
N LEU A 301 -10.81 -15.24 22.22
CA LEU A 301 -9.45 -15.75 22.46
C LEU A 301 -8.74 -14.99 23.57
N LYS A 302 -8.86 -13.67 23.61
CA LYS A 302 -8.34 -12.86 24.73
C LYS A 302 -8.94 -13.27 26.07
N THR A 303 -10.26 -13.45 26.10
CA THR A 303 -10.99 -13.86 27.30
C THR A 303 -10.53 -15.25 27.76
N LYS A 304 -10.50 -16.22 26.84
CA LYS A 304 -10.06 -17.60 27.08
C LYS A 304 -8.64 -17.68 27.63
N TRP A 305 -7.74 -16.83 27.13
CA TRP A 305 -6.32 -16.86 27.47
C TRP A 305 -5.92 -15.89 28.58
N GLY A 306 -6.89 -15.16 29.17
CA GLY A 306 -6.60 -14.15 30.20
C GLY A 306 -5.71 -13.00 29.70
N ILE A 307 -5.82 -12.64 28.42
CA ILE A 307 -5.08 -11.51 27.83
C ILE A 307 -5.90 -10.24 27.98
N ALA A 308 -5.24 -9.15 28.39
CA ALA A 308 -5.85 -7.85 28.63
C ALA A 308 -6.64 -7.29 27.42
N TYR A 309 -7.55 -6.35 27.72
CA TYR A 309 -8.44 -5.69 26.76
C TYR A 309 -9.26 -6.65 25.87
N PRO A 310 -9.97 -7.64 26.44
CA PRO A 310 -10.83 -8.54 25.67
C PRO A 310 -11.94 -7.79 24.90
N GLU A 311 -12.43 -6.67 25.42
CA GLU A 311 -13.41 -5.79 24.78
C GLU A 311 -12.86 -5.09 23.52
N PHE A 312 -11.54 -4.92 23.42
CA PHE A 312 -10.89 -4.38 22.23
C PHE A 312 -10.78 -5.46 21.15
N GLN A 313 -11.83 -5.61 20.36
CA GLN A 313 -11.91 -6.47 19.19
C GLN A 313 -11.40 -5.75 17.94
N GLY A 314 -10.64 -6.45 17.09
CA GLY A 314 -10.05 -5.86 15.89
C GLY A 314 -8.97 -6.73 15.26
N HIS A 315 -8.42 -6.28 14.15
CA HIS A 315 -7.26 -6.93 13.52
C HIS A 315 -6.02 -6.85 14.43
N ALA A 316 -4.99 -7.62 14.09
CA ALA A 316 -3.72 -7.67 14.81
C ALA A 316 -2.94 -6.36 14.77
N HIS A 317 -3.38 -5.33 14.03
CA HIS A 317 -2.65 -4.09 13.77
C HIS A 317 -1.20 -4.32 13.29
N ASN A 318 -0.96 -5.42 12.60
CA ASN A 318 0.35 -5.76 12.07
C ASN A 318 0.15 -6.71 10.89
N ASN A 319 0.64 -6.35 9.70
CA ASN A 319 0.51 -7.15 8.48
C ASN A 319 0.99 -8.59 8.67
N PHE A 320 2.11 -8.76 9.37
CA PHE A 320 2.79 -10.03 9.56
C PHE A 320 2.08 -10.92 10.57
N LEU A 321 1.74 -10.37 11.75
CA LEU A 321 1.02 -11.12 12.78
C LEU A 321 -0.41 -11.44 12.36
N GLU A 322 -1.08 -10.55 11.63
CA GLU A 322 -2.41 -10.82 11.08
C GLU A 322 -2.37 -12.00 10.11
N HIS A 323 -1.38 -12.04 9.21
CA HIS A 323 -1.23 -13.17 8.29
C HIS A 323 -0.80 -14.46 9.00
N LEU A 324 0.07 -14.38 10.01
CA LEU A 324 0.43 -15.53 10.84
C LEU A 324 -0.81 -16.13 11.50
N ALA A 325 -1.62 -15.30 12.16
CA ALA A 325 -2.85 -15.75 12.81
C ALA A 325 -3.91 -16.27 11.81
N SER A 326 -3.95 -15.68 10.61
CA SER A 326 -4.93 -15.99 9.56
C SER A 326 -4.58 -17.20 8.68
N THR A 327 -3.30 -17.50 8.51
CA THR A 327 -2.82 -18.47 7.49
C THR A 327 -1.74 -19.42 8.01
N GLY A 328 -1.37 -19.31 9.29
CA GLY A 328 -0.29 -20.09 9.88
C GLY A 328 1.10 -19.65 9.40
N PHE A 329 2.13 -20.39 9.81
CA PHE A 329 3.53 -20.13 9.46
C PHE A 329 3.79 -20.27 7.96
N ILE A 330 3.10 -21.16 7.25
CA ILE A 330 3.33 -21.37 5.81
C ILE A 330 2.89 -20.12 5.02
N GLY A 331 1.66 -19.63 5.25
CA GLY A 331 1.20 -18.40 4.59
C GLY A 331 1.99 -17.16 5.02
N PHE A 332 2.40 -17.10 6.29
CA PHE A 332 3.31 -16.08 6.80
C PHE A 332 4.68 -16.07 6.10
N ILE A 333 5.27 -17.24 5.86
CA ILE A 333 6.55 -17.37 5.12
C ILE A 333 6.38 -16.84 3.69
N PHE A 334 5.29 -17.19 3.00
CA PHE A 334 5.03 -16.64 1.66
C PHE A 334 4.89 -15.12 1.67
N LEU A 335 4.29 -14.54 2.72
CA LEU A 335 4.21 -13.09 2.86
C LEU A 335 5.60 -12.45 3.04
N ILE A 336 6.47 -13.06 3.86
CA ILE A 336 7.86 -12.59 4.02
C ILE A 336 8.60 -12.71 2.69
N LEU A 337 8.50 -13.85 2.01
CA LEU A 337 9.14 -14.08 0.72
C LEU A 337 8.67 -13.07 -0.33
N PHE A 338 7.39 -12.69 -0.32
CA PHE A 338 6.86 -11.64 -1.19
C PHE A 338 7.60 -10.31 -0.98
N HIS A 339 7.75 -9.86 0.27
CA HIS A 339 8.46 -8.62 0.59
C HIS A 339 9.95 -8.71 0.23
N ILE A 340 10.61 -9.81 0.60
CA ILE A 340 12.04 -10.01 0.33
C ILE A 340 12.32 -10.05 -1.17
N PHE A 341 11.59 -10.87 -1.92
CA PHE A 341 11.80 -10.98 -3.36
C PHE A 341 11.46 -9.69 -4.08
N TRP A 342 10.38 -8.99 -3.69
CA TRP A 342 10.05 -7.71 -4.29
C TRP A 342 11.16 -6.68 -4.03
N PHE A 343 11.75 -6.68 -2.83
CA PHE A 343 12.88 -5.80 -2.51
C PHE A 343 14.13 -6.15 -3.32
N ILE A 344 14.50 -7.43 -3.41
CA ILE A 344 15.66 -7.91 -4.18
C ILE A 344 15.50 -7.58 -5.67
N GLU A 345 14.31 -7.81 -6.24
CA GLU A 345 13.99 -7.49 -7.62
C GLU A 345 14.11 -5.97 -7.86
N SER A 346 13.56 -5.16 -6.95
CA SER A 346 13.66 -3.69 -7.00
C SER A 346 15.11 -3.19 -6.92
N TYR A 347 15.93 -3.80 -6.05
CA TYR A 347 17.35 -3.50 -5.94
C TYR A 347 18.10 -3.83 -7.23
N LYS A 348 17.78 -4.96 -7.88
CA LYS A 348 18.35 -5.37 -9.19
C LYS A 348 17.93 -4.45 -10.35
N ARG A 349 16.79 -3.74 -10.25
CA ARG A 349 16.31 -2.80 -11.29
C ARG A 349 17.09 -1.48 -11.32
N LYS A 350 18.16 -1.37 -12.10
CA LYS A 350 19.07 -0.20 -12.16
C LYS A 350 18.48 1.15 -12.65
N ASP A 351 17.17 1.35 -12.58
CA ASP A 351 16.45 2.59 -12.93
C ASP A 351 15.93 3.33 -11.67
N SER A 352 15.42 4.56 -11.83
CA SER A 352 14.83 5.34 -10.73
C SER A 352 13.57 4.72 -10.14
N LEU A 353 12.86 3.89 -10.91
CA LEU A 353 11.70 3.15 -10.42
C LEU A 353 12.12 2.12 -9.37
N GLY A 354 13.25 1.43 -9.56
CA GLY A 354 13.81 0.52 -8.55
C GLY A 354 14.14 1.23 -7.23
N ASP A 355 14.66 2.46 -7.26
CA ASP A 355 14.94 3.23 -6.03
C ASP A 355 13.64 3.66 -5.32
N CYS A 356 12.63 4.07 -6.08
CA CYS A 356 11.29 4.37 -5.54
C CYS A 356 10.66 3.11 -4.92
N ALA A 357 10.78 1.98 -5.60
CA ALA A 357 10.23 0.71 -5.14
C ALA A 357 10.85 0.24 -3.82
N MET A 358 12.17 0.34 -3.67
CA MET A 358 12.83 0.02 -2.40
C MET A 358 12.30 0.89 -1.25
N ALA A 359 12.20 2.20 -1.44
CA ALA A 359 11.64 3.11 -0.43
C ALA A 359 10.18 2.74 -0.10
N PHE A 360 9.36 2.47 -1.10
CA PHE A 360 7.96 2.07 -0.93
C PHE A 360 7.81 0.77 -0.12
N ILE A 361 8.59 -0.26 -0.45
CA ILE A 361 8.55 -1.57 0.23
C ILE A 361 8.98 -1.42 1.69
N VAL A 362 9.97 -0.57 1.97
CA VAL A 362 10.40 -0.29 3.34
C VAL A 362 9.32 0.44 4.11
N ALA A 363 8.65 1.43 3.51
CA ALA A 363 7.51 2.05 4.16
C ALA A 363 6.39 1.04 4.43
N LEU A 364 6.07 0.17 3.46
CA LEU A 364 5.05 -0.86 3.61
C LEU A 364 5.39 -1.82 4.76
N THR A 365 6.65 -2.22 4.86
CA THR A 365 7.15 -3.14 5.89
C THR A 365 7.14 -2.47 7.26
N ALA A 366 7.77 -1.30 7.39
CA ALA A 366 7.92 -0.59 8.65
C ALA A 366 6.58 -0.12 9.21
N SER A 367 5.74 0.49 8.37
CA SER A 367 4.39 0.90 8.80
C SER A 367 3.46 -0.31 9.01
N GLY A 368 3.65 -1.38 8.23
CA GLY A 368 2.96 -2.65 8.39
C GLY A 368 3.23 -3.37 9.72
N MET A 369 4.26 -2.99 10.47
CA MET A 369 4.49 -3.51 11.82
C MET A 369 3.49 -2.97 12.87
N VAL A 370 2.78 -1.90 12.55
CA VAL A 370 1.90 -1.16 13.48
C VAL A 370 0.51 -0.86 12.91
N GLN A 371 0.24 -1.31 11.68
CA GLN A 371 -1.08 -1.30 11.08
C GLN A 371 -1.26 -2.46 10.09
N TYR A 372 -2.48 -2.97 9.98
CA TYR A 372 -2.84 -3.95 8.96
C TYR A 372 -3.22 -3.27 7.63
N THR A 373 -2.22 -2.80 6.87
CA THR A 373 -2.43 -2.12 5.58
C THR A 373 -2.85 -3.06 4.45
N LEU A 374 -2.54 -4.36 4.54
CA LEU A 374 -2.91 -5.35 3.54
C LEU A 374 -4.38 -5.82 3.65
N GLY A 375 -5.04 -5.57 4.78
CA GLY A 375 -6.47 -5.85 4.95
C GLY A 375 -7.38 -4.75 4.43
N ASP A 376 -6.82 -3.57 4.22
CA ASP A 376 -7.49 -2.34 3.86
C ASP A 376 -7.52 -2.21 2.34
N GLY A 377 -8.72 -2.19 1.76
CA GLY A 377 -8.90 -2.29 0.31
C GLY A 377 -8.31 -1.09 -0.43
N GLU A 378 -8.45 0.11 0.15
CA GLU A 378 -7.93 1.36 -0.35
C GLU A 378 -6.40 1.32 -0.49
N ASN A 379 -5.73 0.89 0.58
CA ASN A 379 -4.27 0.78 0.62
C ASN A 379 -3.78 -0.36 -0.26
N LEU A 380 -4.43 -1.52 -0.19
CA LEU A 380 -4.05 -2.70 -0.95
C LEU A 380 -4.11 -2.44 -2.46
N LEU A 381 -5.09 -1.67 -2.94
CA LEU A 381 -5.19 -1.30 -4.35
C LEU A 381 -3.97 -0.49 -4.82
N LEU A 382 -3.56 0.53 -4.06
CA LEU A 382 -2.35 1.30 -4.36
C LEU A 382 -1.10 0.42 -4.33
N ILE A 383 -0.97 -0.44 -3.31
CA ILE A 383 0.18 -1.35 -3.16
C ILE A 383 0.26 -2.29 -4.35
N MET A 384 -0.85 -2.90 -4.77
CA MET A 384 -0.87 -3.87 -5.87
C MET A 384 -0.63 -3.21 -7.24
N VAL A 385 -1.14 -2.00 -7.45
CA VAL A 385 -0.88 -1.24 -8.70
C VAL A 385 0.58 -0.83 -8.78
N PHE A 386 1.14 -0.33 -7.68
CA PHE A 386 2.54 0.04 -7.64
C PHE A 386 3.45 -1.19 -7.76
N TYR A 387 3.11 -2.31 -7.10
CA TYR A 387 3.75 -3.60 -7.32
C TYR A 387 3.77 -3.96 -8.80
N ALA A 388 2.61 -3.96 -9.47
CA ALA A 388 2.50 -4.28 -10.89
C ALA A 388 3.43 -3.43 -11.76
N ILE A 389 3.44 -2.10 -11.53
CA ILE A 389 4.31 -1.15 -12.24
C ILE A 389 5.80 -1.51 -12.05
N THR A 390 6.22 -1.87 -10.84
CA THR A 390 7.63 -2.21 -10.57
C THR A 390 8.05 -3.56 -11.16
N GLN A 391 7.11 -4.47 -11.39
CA GLN A 391 7.37 -5.81 -11.93
C GLN A 391 7.35 -5.88 -13.46
N MET A 392 6.91 -4.81 -14.13
CA MET A 392 6.97 -4.76 -15.60
C MET A 392 8.42 -4.94 -16.07
N ARG A 393 8.67 -5.96 -16.88
CA ARG A 393 9.98 -6.31 -17.44
C ARG A 393 10.51 -5.23 -18.37
N TRP A 394 9.61 -4.48 -18.98
CA TRP A 394 9.98 -3.46 -19.93
C TRP A 394 10.60 -2.27 -19.21
N ARG A 395 11.89 -2.05 -19.45
CA ARG A 395 12.57 -0.82 -19.01
C ARG A 395 12.03 0.30 -19.86
N ILE A 396 11.61 1.39 -19.22
CA ILE A 396 11.25 2.63 -19.89
C ILE A 396 12.55 3.29 -20.40
N ASN A 397 13.21 2.65 -21.35
CA ASN A 397 14.14 3.29 -22.27
C ASN A 397 13.37 3.54 -23.57
N MET A 398 12.24 4.24 -23.46
CA MET A 398 11.60 4.81 -24.63
C MET A 398 12.44 5.99 -25.09
N LYS A 399 13.20 5.80 -26.17
CA LYS A 399 13.31 6.87 -27.16
C LYS A 399 11.90 7.06 -27.71
N PHE A 400 11.09 7.88 -27.05
CA PHE A 400 10.01 8.51 -27.78
C PHE A 400 10.69 9.46 -28.75
N ASP A 401 10.42 9.30 -30.04
CA ASP A 401 10.85 10.27 -31.02
C ASP A 401 10.39 11.66 -30.54
N LYS A 402 11.37 12.57 -30.56
CA LYS A 402 11.35 13.87 -29.90
C LYS A 402 10.18 14.75 -30.32
#